data_AF-A0A9D4QTN5-F1
#
_entry.id   AF-A0A9D4QTN5-F1
#
_cell.length_a   1.000
_cell.length_b   1.000
_cell.length_c   1.000
_cell.angle_alpha   90.00
_cell.angle_beta   90.00
_cell.angle_gamma   90.00
#
_symmetry.space_group_name_H-M   'P 1'
#
loop_
_entity.id
_entity.type
_entity.pdbx_description
1 polymer ?
#
loop_
_entity_poly.entity_id
_entity_poly.type
_entity_poly.pdbx_seq_one_letter_code
_entity_poly.pdbx_strand_id
1 'polypeptide(L)' 'MKEGASGMSVIEIGYPSGFSADPKSVSSHLLLKRVEEGDKKVILYLDEEHIVRIWIIFYFKNV' A
#
# COMPACT_ATOMS: atom_id res chain seq x y z
N MET A 1 19.13 19.30 16.67
CA MET A 1 17.80 18.94 16.14
C MET A 1 18.03 18.10 14.91
N LYS A 2 17.63 16.82 14.88
CA LYS A 2 17.58 16.09 13.60
C LYS A 2 16.39 16.68 12.85
N GLU A 3 16.66 17.38 11.76
CA GLU A 3 15.63 17.73 10.77
C GLU A 3 14.89 16.44 10.46
N GLY A 4 13.58 16.42 10.75
CA GLY A 4 12.75 15.24 10.58
C GLY A 4 12.89 14.78 9.15
N ALA A 5 13.42 13.56 8.95
CA ALA A 5 13.22 12.89 7.69
C ALA A 5 11.71 12.83 7.49
N SER A 6 11.19 13.49 6.46
CA SER A 6 9.81 13.29 6.01
C SER A 6 9.77 11.88 5.40
N GLY A 7 9.68 10.86 6.25
CA GLY A 7 10.01 9.48 5.95
C GLY A 7 8.81 8.71 5.41
N MET A 8 8.69 8.63 4.09
CA MET A 8 7.67 7.81 3.46
C MET A 8 7.77 6.34 3.92
N SER A 9 6.65 5.77 4.38
CA SER A 9 6.56 4.35 4.72
C SER A 9 6.13 3.54 3.51
N VAL A 10 6.77 2.39 3.28
CA VAL A 10 6.47 1.49 2.15
C VAL A 10 6.03 0.14 2.69
N ILE A 11 4.88 -0.35 2.21
CA ILE A 11 4.37 -1.69 2.52
C ILE A 11 4.29 -2.50 1.24
N GLU A 12 4.91 -3.68 1.24
CA GLU A 12 4.82 -4.64 0.15
C GLU A 12 3.95 -5.83 0.56
N ILE A 13 2.95 -6.14 -0.27
CA ILE A 13 2.00 -7.23 -0.03
C ILE A 13 2.03 -8.16 -1.23
N GLY A 14 2.61 -9.35 -1.07
CA GLY A 14 2.57 -10.41 -2.08
C GLY A 14 1.20 -11.07 -2.14
N TYR A 15 0.82 -11.58 -3.32
CA TYR A 15 -0.39 -12.35 -3.51
C TYR A 15 -0.12 -13.72 -4.18
N PRO A 16 -0.99 -14.72 -3.98
CA PRO A 16 -0.79 -16.05 -4.55
C PRO A 16 -0.79 -16.03 -6.08
N SER A 17 -0.18 -17.06 -6.69
CA SER A 17 -0.26 -17.27 -8.14
C SER A 17 -1.71 -17.48 -8.61
N GLY A 18 -2.04 -16.99 -9.81
CA GLY A 18 -3.41 -17.06 -10.36
C GLY A 18 -4.33 -15.93 -9.86
N PHE A 19 -3.77 -14.96 -9.14
CA PHE A 19 -4.47 -13.77 -8.72
C PHE A 19 -3.82 -12.52 -9.32
N SER A 20 -4.64 -11.49 -9.56
CA SER A 20 -4.19 -10.12 -9.80
C SER A 20 -4.80 -9.19 -8.77
N ALA A 21 -4.10 -8.10 -8.46
CA ALA A 21 -4.66 -7.06 -7.62
C ALA A 21 -5.54 -6.12 -8.45
N ASP A 22 -6.48 -5.44 -7.80
CA ASP A 22 -7.18 -4.30 -8.38
C ASP A 22 -6.71 -3.03 -7.63
N PRO A 23 -5.68 -2.31 -8.12
CA PRO A 23 -5.17 -1.10 -7.47
C PRO A 23 -6.20 0.02 -7.32
N LYS A 24 -7.31 -0.05 -8.05
CA LYS A 24 -8.40 0.93 -7.94
C LYS A 24 -9.37 0.58 -6.79
N SER A 25 -9.31 -0.65 -6.28
CA SER A 25 -10.13 -1.11 -5.15
C SER A 25 -9.62 -0.61 -3.79
N VAL A 26 -8.38 -0.13 -3.75
CA VAL A 26 -7.76 0.43 -2.56
C VAL A 26 -8.45 1.75 -2.25
N SER A 27 -9.31 1.74 -1.24
CA SER A 27 -9.99 2.94 -0.80
C SER A 27 -8.97 4.01 -0.43
N SER A 28 -9.21 5.24 -0.88
CA SER A 28 -8.42 6.44 -0.60
C SER A 28 -8.32 6.70 0.90
N HIS A 29 -7.32 6.09 1.54
CA HIS A 29 -6.94 6.42 2.90
C HIS A 29 -6.18 7.75 2.87
N LEU A 30 -6.42 8.64 3.85
CA LEU A 30 -5.82 9.98 3.92
C LEU A 30 -4.28 9.96 3.80
N LEU A 31 -3.67 8.88 4.28
CA LEU A 31 -2.22 8.67 4.31
C LEU A 31 -1.67 7.99 3.04
N LEU A 32 -2.52 7.38 2.20
CA LEU A 32 -2.10 6.65 1.00
C LEU A 32 -1.78 7.61 -0.13
N LYS A 33 -0.50 7.74 -0.47
CA LYS A 33 -0.01 8.60 -1.54
C LYS A 33 -0.02 7.90 -2.89
N ARG A 34 0.32 6.62 -2.90
CA ARG A 34 0.46 5.85 -4.13
C ARG A 34 0.24 4.36 -3.89
N VAL A 35 -0.32 3.73 -4.91
CA VAL A 35 -0.40 2.28 -5.07
C VAL A 35 0.30 1.92 -6.36
N GLU A 36 1.19 0.93 -6.31
CA GLU A 36 1.77 0.30 -7.49
C GLU A 36 1.47 -1.21 -7.47
N GLU A 37 1.44 -1.81 -8.65
CA GLU A 37 1.38 -3.25 -8.84
C GLU A 37 2.55 -3.69 -9.72
N GLY A 38 3.24 -4.74 -9.32
CA GLY A 38 4.36 -5.33 -10.05
C GLY A 38 4.82 -6.61 -9.36
N ASP A 39 5.46 -7.52 -10.10
CA ASP A 39 6.11 -8.72 -9.53
C ASP A 39 5.27 -9.54 -8.53
N LYS A 40 3.98 -9.75 -8.82
CA LYS A 40 3.02 -10.47 -7.93
C LYS A 40 2.86 -9.84 -6.54
N LYS A 41 3.04 -8.54 -6.44
CA LYS A 41 2.84 -7.76 -5.23
C LYS A 41 2.13 -6.44 -5.50
N VAL A 42 1.52 -5.92 -4.46
CA VAL A 42 1.04 -4.54 -4.37
C VAL A 42 1.98 -3.78 -3.45
N ILE A 43 2.36 -2.58 -3.87
CA ILE A 43 3.24 -1.68 -3.12
C ILE A 43 2.44 -0.45 -2.72
N LEU A 44 2.42 -0.15 -1.42
CA LEU A 44 1.70 0.97 -0.84
C LEU A 44 2.69 1.99 -0.29
N TYR A 45 2.54 3.23 -0.73
CA TYR A 45 3.33 4.35 -0.26
C TYR A 45 2.48 5.22 0.64
N LEU A 46 2.88 5.32 1.91
CA LEU A 46 2.17 6.03 2.96
C LEU A 46 2.98 7.23 3.43
N ASP A 47 2.31 8.35 3.69
CA ASP A 47 2.93 9.47 4.39
C ASP A 47 3.35 9.04 5.80
N GLU A 48 4.43 9.64 6.31
CA GLU A 48 4.85 9.37 7.68
C GLU A 48 3.90 10.07 8.65
N GLU A 49 3.05 9.33 9.33
CA GLU A 49 2.46 9.80 10.58
C GLU A 49 2.29 8.66 11.60
N HIS A 50 2.47 9.06 12.86
CA HIS A 50 2.39 8.29 14.10
C HIS A 50 1.46 7.07 14.02
N ILE A 51 2.00 5.89 14.33
CA ILE A 51 1.33 4.58 14.52
C ILE A 51 -0.20 4.68 14.65
N VAL A 52 -0.90 4.81 13.52
CA VAL A 52 -2.34 4.60 13.42
C VAL A 52 -2.52 3.19 12.89
N ARG A 53 -3.40 2.39 13.51
CA ARG A 53 -3.83 1.12 12.91
C ARG A 53 -4.57 1.44 11.62
N ILE A 54 -3.94 1.19 10.48
CA ILE A 54 -4.55 1.33 9.16
C ILE A 54 -5.12 -0.04 8.76
N TRP A 55 -6.40 -0.06 8.43
CA TRP A 55 -7.04 -1.21 7.78
C TRP A 55 -7.13 -0.92 6.30
N ILE A 56 -6.48 -1.74 5.48
CA ILE A 56 -6.55 -1.62 4.02
C ILE A 56 -7.14 -2.90 3.48
N ILE A 57 -8.24 -2.78 2.74
CA ILE A 57 -8.94 -3.89 2.11
C ILE A 57 -8.59 -3.86 0.62
N PHE A 58 -8.17 -5.01 0.11
CA PHE A 58 -7.91 -5.23 -1.31
C PHE A 58 -8.69 -6.43 -1.78
N TYR A 59 -9.15 -6.37 -3.03
CA TYR A 59 -9.75 -7.52 -3.68
C TYR A 59 -8.77 -8.09 -4.69
N PHE A 60 -8.60 -9.41 -4.64
CA PHE A 60 -7.88 -10.15 -5.66
C PHE A 60 -8.88 -10.84 -6.59
N LYS A 61 -8.64 -10.74 -7.90
CA LYS A 61 -9.44 -11.44 -8.91
C LYS A 61 -8.66 -12.66 -9.39
N ASN A 62 -9.36 -13.78 -9.58
CA ASN A 62 -8.78 -14.95 -10.23
C ASN A 62 -8.54 -14.62 -11.71
N VAL A 63 -7.37 -15.00 -12.22
CA VAL A 63 -6.96 -14.77 -13.63
C VAL A 63 -6.63 -16.10 -14.28
#